data_AF-A0A9W8GR63-F1
#
_entry.id   AF-A0A9W8GR63-F1
#
_cell.length_a   1.000
_cell.length_b   1.000
_cell.length_c   1.000
_cell.angle_alpha   90.00
_cell.angle_beta   90.00
_cell.angle_gamma   90.00
#
_symmetry.space_group_name_H-M   'P 1'
#
loop_
_entity.id
_entity.type
_entity.pdbx_description
1 polymer ?
#
loop_
_entity_poly.entity_id
_entity_poly.type
_entity_poly.pdbx_seq_one_letter_code
_entity_poly.pdbx_strand_id
1 'polypeptide(L)'
;MAVGGLLSYLRSLKLDQDLASLGNFSFYAPLQRSTALVLDGPTISNLDLFSVSSESGAASNPIAAAASRGNSSANVEGTLFALVNHARTPFGRRLLSRWMCHPLRHAAAINSRLDAVEFLMADSELSESISATLRSLPDLERGLSRIHSGRCKVPDFIALLSGLRAVATIIGQLRQSYEAEAPVRIQTLLRAFPALDELLIEFGSAYDSALADTQGLLLPFPGSDQPYDDVLASIAELDTWFDQHLAENRKRLSCASIVYKNMGKEHYQLEMPATIKVPSDYFRLSATKAVNRYWSPELRGKVQEHAEAMETKSMVLNGYQQRLYTRFDRHY
;
A
#
# COMPACT_ATOMS: atom_id res chain seq x y z
N MET A 1 29.03 -17.48 -8.04
CA MET A 1 29.36 -17.79 -6.62
C MET A 1 28.58 -16.90 -5.65
N ALA A 2 28.69 -15.55 -5.72
CA ALA A 2 28.03 -14.66 -4.75
C ALA A 2 26.48 -14.69 -4.75
N VAL A 3 25.84 -14.71 -5.93
CA VAL A 3 24.36 -14.72 -6.04
C VAL A 3 23.75 -15.97 -5.41
N GLY A 4 24.39 -17.14 -5.59
CA GLY A 4 23.92 -18.40 -4.98
C GLY A 4 23.93 -18.35 -3.45
N GLY A 5 24.97 -17.76 -2.85
CA GLY A 5 25.03 -17.55 -1.40
C GLY A 5 23.95 -16.59 -0.89
N LEU A 6 23.74 -15.48 -1.61
CA LEU A 6 22.67 -14.53 -1.28
C LEU A 6 21.28 -15.19 -1.37
N LEU A 7 20.99 -15.93 -2.44
CA LEU A 7 19.71 -16.64 -2.60
C LEU A 7 19.52 -17.70 -1.51
N SER A 8 20.57 -18.44 -1.15
CA SER A 8 20.52 -19.39 -0.05
C SER A 8 20.20 -18.72 1.28
N TYR A 9 20.77 -17.53 1.53
CA TYR A 9 20.49 -16.75 2.73
C TYR A 9 19.05 -16.20 2.73
N LEU A 10 18.59 -15.64 1.62
CA LEU A 10 17.21 -15.16 1.47
C LEU A 10 16.19 -16.29 1.65
N ARG A 11 16.51 -17.50 1.18
CA ARG A 11 15.67 -18.69 1.39
C ARG A 11 15.59 -19.06 2.87
N SER A 12 16.68 -18.94 3.63
CA SER A 12 16.65 -19.16 5.08
C SER A 12 15.73 -18.17 5.82
N LEU A 13 15.55 -16.98 5.26
CA LEU A 13 14.64 -15.94 5.77
C LEU A 13 13.22 -16.02 5.19
N LYS A 14 12.95 -16.96 4.27
CA LYS A 14 11.68 -17.05 3.51
C LYS A 14 11.34 -15.77 2.73
N LEU A 15 12.36 -15.10 2.20
CA LEU A 15 12.24 -13.88 1.38
C LEU A 15 12.69 -14.11 -0.07
N ASP A 16 13.17 -15.31 -0.41
CA ASP A 16 13.69 -15.62 -1.73
C ASP A 16 12.62 -15.54 -2.81
N GLN A 17 11.42 -16.06 -2.55
CA GLN A 17 10.31 -15.96 -3.50
C GLN A 17 9.97 -14.50 -3.79
N ASP A 18 9.63 -13.72 -2.76
CA ASP A 18 9.19 -12.32 -2.91
C ASP A 18 10.23 -11.40 -3.57
N LEU A 19 11.52 -11.61 -3.33
CA LEU A 19 12.57 -10.72 -3.84
C LEU A 19 13.15 -11.19 -5.16
N ALA A 20 13.25 -12.51 -5.39
CA ALA A 20 13.79 -13.03 -6.64
C ALA A 20 12.75 -13.02 -7.77
N SER A 21 11.44 -13.13 -7.46
CA SER A 21 10.37 -13.07 -8.47
C SER A 21 10.27 -11.72 -9.16
N LEU A 22 10.72 -10.63 -8.52
CA LEU A 22 10.83 -9.31 -9.15
C LEU A 22 11.72 -9.31 -10.40
N GLY A 23 12.67 -10.26 -10.51
CA GLY A 23 13.57 -10.35 -11.65
C GLY A 23 14.49 -9.14 -11.86
N ASN A 24 14.53 -8.20 -10.92
CA ASN A 24 15.25 -6.93 -11.04
C ASN A 24 16.73 -7.08 -10.67
N PHE A 25 17.48 -7.77 -11.54
CA PHE A 25 18.92 -7.94 -11.40
C PHE A 25 19.67 -6.90 -12.23
N SER A 26 20.56 -6.15 -11.58
CA SER A 26 21.49 -5.25 -12.26
C SER A 26 22.92 -5.73 -12.08
N PHE A 27 23.70 -5.70 -13.16
CA PHE A 27 25.12 -5.99 -13.08
C PHE A 27 25.83 -4.88 -12.34
N TYR A 28 26.47 -5.24 -11.23
CA TYR A 28 27.43 -4.35 -10.59
C TYR A 28 28.70 -4.33 -11.43
N ALA A 29 28.82 -3.33 -12.31
CA ALA A 29 30.08 -3.01 -12.94
C ALA A 29 30.87 -2.11 -11.98
N PRO A 30 32.00 -2.57 -11.39
CA PRO A 30 32.91 -1.64 -10.72
C PRO A 30 33.27 -0.53 -11.71
N LEU A 31 33.49 0.69 -11.20
CA LEU A 31 33.60 2.00 -11.90
C LEU A 31 34.62 2.12 -13.06
N GLN A 32 35.05 1.00 -13.64
CA GLN A 32 36.15 0.82 -14.59
C GLN A 32 35.85 1.25 -16.04
N ARG A 33 34.64 1.72 -16.38
CA ARG A 33 34.35 2.22 -17.74
C ARG A 33 33.64 3.58 -17.75
N SER A 34 34.48 4.63 -17.77
CA SER A 34 34.35 5.90 -18.49
C SER A 34 33.18 6.87 -18.26
N THR A 35 32.09 6.51 -17.57
CA THR A 35 30.88 7.36 -17.56
C THR A 35 30.79 8.36 -16.40
N ALA A 36 31.45 8.07 -15.28
CA ALA A 36 31.39 8.87 -14.05
C ALA A 36 32.78 9.15 -13.45
N LEU A 37 32.88 10.21 -12.64
CA LEU A 37 34.02 10.49 -11.79
C LEU A 37 34.09 9.45 -10.67
N VAL A 38 35.27 8.86 -10.47
CA VAL A 38 35.47 7.86 -9.41
C VAL A 38 35.72 8.55 -8.09
N LEU A 39 34.85 8.28 -7.12
CA LEU A 39 35.01 8.71 -5.73
C LEU A 39 35.20 7.45 -4.88
N ASP A 40 36.38 7.25 -4.33
CA ASP A 40 36.64 6.13 -3.43
C ASP A 40 36.12 6.43 -2.01
N GLY A 41 36.09 5.41 -1.15
CA GLY A 41 35.59 5.55 0.23
C GLY A 41 36.25 6.71 0.99
N PRO A 42 37.59 6.83 1.00
CA PRO A 42 38.28 7.96 1.61
C PRO A 42 37.87 9.31 1.04
N THR A 43 37.76 9.46 -0.28
CA THR A 43 37.33 10.72 -0.90
C THR A 43 35.90 11.08 -0.50
N ILE A 44 34.98 10.12 -0.48
CA ILE A 44 33.59 10.34 -0.07
C ILE A 44 33.52 10.83 1.38
N SER A 45 34.35 10.26 2.26
CA SER A 45 34.42 10.66 3.67
C SER A 45 35.08 12.03 3.86
N ASN A 46 36.19 12.30 3.20
CA ASN A 46 36.94 13.55 3.36
C ASN A 46 36.24 14.77 2.76
N LEU A 47 35.33 14.55 1.80
CA LEU A 47 34.49 15.59 1.22
C LEU A 47 33.15 15.77 1.95
N ASP A 48 32.95 15.06 3.07
CA ASP A 48 31.72 15.09 3.87
C ASP A 48 30.45 14.94 3.01
N LEU A 49 30.50 14.06 2.00
CA LEU A 49 29.38 13.89 1.07
C LEU A 49 28.14 13.35 1.77
N PHE A 50 28.33 12.44 2.74
CA PHE A 50 27.28 11.84 3.55
C PHE A 50 27.75 11.74 5.00
N SER A 51 26.82 11.70 5.96
CA SER A 51 27.20 11.56 7.36
C SER A 51 27.76 10.16 7.60
N VAL A 52 29.00 10.11 8.07
CA VAL A 52 29.61 8.88 8.54
C VAL A 52 28.96 8.56 9.88
N SER A 53 28.18 7.49 9.95
CA SER A 53 27.59 7.04 11.22
C SER A 53 28.70 6.48 12.10
N SER A 54 29.29 7.31 12.95
CA SER A 54 30.15 6.86 14.04
C SER A 54 29.27 6.32 15.17
N GLU A 55 28.59 5.19 14.95
CA GLU A 55 28.10 4.30 16.01
C GLU A 55 27.45 3.04 15.43
N SER A 56 27.91 1.88 15.93
CA SER A 56 27.53 0.49 15.60
C SER A 56 27.99 -0.03 14.23
N GLY A 57 28.92 -1.00 14.27
CA GLY A 57 29.58 -1.66 13.14
C GLY A 57 28.67 -2.55 12.28
N ALA A 58 27.54 -2.02 11.81
CA ALA A 58 26.64 -2.70 10.89
C ALA A 58 25.98 -1.70 9.92
N ALA A 59 26.76 -1.13 8.99
CA ALA A 59 26.24 -0.64 7.71
C ALA A 59 27.37 -0.50 6.68
N SER A 60 27.51 -1.51 5.83
CA SER A 60 28.48 -1.59 4.72
C SER A 60 28.13 -0.73 3.50
N ASN A 61 27.28 0.31 3.64
CA ASN A 61 26.94 1.15 2.49
C ASN A 61 26.46 2.56 2.90
N PRO A 62 27.25 3.64 2.66
CA PRO A 62 26.84 5.02 2.96
C PRO A 62 25.58 5.45 2.18
N ILE A 63 25.33 4.84 1.02
CA ILE A 63 24.14 5.10 0.19
C ILE A 63 22.87 4.60 0.88
N ALA A 64 22.95 3.46 1.58
CA ALA A 64 21.81 2.89 2.30
C ALA A 64 21.47 3.71 3.55
N ALA A 65 22.47 4.23 4.26
CA ALA A 65 22.28 5.09 5.44
C ALA A 65 21.59 6.42 5.08
N ALA A 66 22.03 7.08 3.99
CA ALA A 66 21.42 8.32 3.50
C ALA A 66 19.98 8.13 2.98
N ALA A 67 19.66 6.93 2.48
CA ALA A 67 18.37 6.52 1.94
C ALA A 67 17.36 5.99 2.98
N SER A 68 17.81 5.58 4.16
CA SER A 68 17.02 4.76 5.09
C SER A 68 16.30 5.52 6.21
N ARG A 69 16.64 6.78 6.53
CA ARG A 69 16.06 7.47 7.71
C ARG A 69 15.36 8.79 7.35
N GLY A 70 14.07 8.84 7.71
CA GLY A 70 13.30 10.07 7.80
C GLY A 70 13.80 10.96 8.94
N ASN A 71 13.84 12.27 8.69
CA ASN A 71 13.87 13.41 9.61
C ASN A 71 14.41 13.24 11.05
N SER A 72 15.51 12.50 11.25
CA SER A 72 16.25 12.54 12.52
C SER A 72 17.31 13.64 12.40
N SER A 73 16.99 14.84 12.90
CA SER A 73 17.74 16.09 12.71
C SER A 73 19.12 16.13 13.38
N ALA A 74 19.49 15.15 14.21
CA ALA A 74 20.66 15.27 15.07
C ALA A 74 22.00 14.76 14.48
N ASN A 75 22.01 14.13 13.29
CA ASN A 75 23.24 13.46 12.80
C ASN A 75 23.51 13.65 11.29
N VAL A 76 22.98 14.72 10.70
CA VAL A 76 23.07 15.02 9.24
C VAL A 76 23.60 16.44 8.97
N GLU A 77 23.68 17.29 10.00
CA GLU A 77 24.19 18.66 9.88
C GLU A 77 25.69 18.65 9.50
N GLY A 78 26.05 19.41 8.46
CA GLY A 78 27.44 19.56 8.00
C GLY A 78 27.84 18.76 6.75
N THR A 79 26.93 18.01 6.12
CA THR A 79 27.24 17.23 4.91
C THR A 79 26.78 17.91 3.63
N LEU A 80 27.47 17.68 2.51
CA LEU A 80 27.05 18.22 1.21
C LEU A 80 25.64 17.73 0.82
N PHE A 81 25.32 16.46 1.13
CA PHE A 81 24.00 15.92 0.84
C PHE A 81 22.91 16.67 1.61
N ALA A 82 23.13 17.00 2.88
CA ALA A 82 22.17 17.76 3.66
C ALA A 82 21.93 19.16 3.08
N LEU A 83 22.98 19.80 2.58
CA LEU A 83 22.91 21.13 1.98
C LEU A 83 22.15 21.13 0.65
N VAL A 84 22.38 20.14 -0.22
CA VAL A 84 21.82 20.11 -1.59
C VAL A 84 20.45 19.43 -1.65
N ASN A 85 20.13 18.55 -0.71
CA ASN A 85 18.93 17.72 -0.78
C ASN A 85 17.65 18.49 -0.41
N HIS A 86 16.98 19.00 -1.45
CA HIS A 86 15.62 19.53 -1.38
C HIS A 86 14.59 18.65 -2.11
N ALA A 87 14.92 17.37 -2.35
CA ALA A 87 14.02 16.45 -3.02
C ALA A 87 12.69 16.28 -2.25
N ARG A 88 11.56 16.36 -2.95
CA ARG A 88 10.22 16.24 -2.35
C ARG A 88 9.75 14.81 -2.15
N THR A 89 10.35 13.85 -2.87
CA THR A 89 9.98 12.43 -2.81
C THR A 89 11.10 11.58 -2.23
N PRO A 90 10.78 10.47 -1.52
CA PRO A 90 11.78 9.55 -1.01
C PRO A 90 12.66 8.92 -2.10
N PHE A 91 12.06 8.53 -3.23
CA PHE A 91 12.79 8.00 -4.39
C PHE A 91 13.66 9.06 -5.07
N GLY A 92 13.23 10.33 -5.11
CA GLY A 92 14.05 11.44 -5.59
C GLY A 92 15.27 11.68 -4.70
N ARG A 93 15.10 11.62 -3.37
CA ARG A 93 16.20 11.70 -2.40
C ARG A 93 17.23 10.59 -2.61
N ARG A 94 16.77 9.36 -2.83
CA ARG A 94 17.65 8.20 -3.14
C ARG A 94 18.40 8.38 -4.45
N LEU A 95 17.71 8.87 -5.49
CA LEU A 95 18.32 9.15 -6.78
C LEU A 95 19.41 10.24 -6.68
N LEU A 96 19.15 11.31 -5.93
CA LEU A 96 20.13 12.37 -5.69
C LEU A 96 21.36 11.87 -4.96
N SER A 97 21.19 11.05 -3.91
CA SER A 97 22.31 10.40 -3.22
C SER A 97 23.14 9.56 -4.18
N ARG A 98 22.49 8.77 -5.05
CA ARG A 98 23.20 7.99 -6.08
C ARG A 98 23.97 8.89 -7.07
N TRP A 99 23.39 10.00 -7.51
CA TRP A 99 24.04 10.94 -8.43
C TRP A 99 25.26 11.64 -7.80
N MET A 100 25.19 11.97 -6.51
CA MET A 100 26.33 12.54 -5.79
C MET A 100 27.50 11.57 -5.67
N CYS A 101 27.24 10.27 -5.46
CA CYS A 101 28.29 9.25 -5.47
C CYS A 101 28.87 8.98 -6.87
N HIS A 102 28.17 9.36 -7.93
CA HIS A 102 28.54 9.07 -9.31
C HIS A 102 28.40 10.31 -10.20
N PRO A 103 29.22 11.36 -9.99
CA PRO A 103 29.17 12.56 -10.82
C PRO A 103 29.47 12.22 -12.28
N LEU A 104 28.78 12.87 -13.22
CA LEU A 104 28.99 12.64 -14.64
C LEU A 104 30.34 13.17 -15.09
N ARG A 105 30.97 12.48 -16.05
CA ARG A 105 32.25 12.91 -16.66
C ARG A 105 32.09 13.56 -18.04
N HIS A 106 30.99 13.27 -18.73
CA HIS A 106 30.78 13.72 -20.10
C HIS A 106 30.13 15.10 -20.15
N ALA A 107 30.82 16.07 -20.79
CA ALA A 107 30.34 17.46 -20.91
C ALA A 107 28.92 17.56 -21.48
N ALA A 108 28.61 16.82 -22.55
CA ALA A 108 27.27 16.82 -23.15
C ALA A 108 26.18 16.36 -22.15
N ALA A 109 26.46 15.36 -21.31
CA ALA A 109 25.51 14.88 -20.32
C ALA A 109 25.35 15.85 -19.13
N ILE A 110 26.43 16.56 -18.77
CA ILE A 110 26.43 17.63 -17.76
C ILE A 110 25.61 18.81 -18.26
N ASN A 111 25.90 19.33 -19.46
CA ASN A 111 25.16 20.44 -20.07
C ASN A 111 23.68 20.10 -20.21
N SER A 112 23.36 18.88 -20.66
CA SER A 112 21.98 18.40 -20.71
C SER A 112 21.25 18.38 -19.36
N ARG A 113 21.95 18.31 -18.20
CA ARG A 113 21.35 18.52 -16.88
C ARG A 113 21.20 20.00 -16.56
N LEU A 114 22.21 20.81 -16.90
CA LEU A 114 22.17 22.27 -16.71
C LEU A 114 21.02 22.90 -17.50
N ASP A 115 20.86 22.54 -18.78
CA ASP A 115 19.75 23.02 -19.63
C ASP A 115 18.39 22.71 -18.98
N ALA A 116 18.23 21.52 -18.40
CA ALA A 116 17.00 21.13 -17.70
C ALA A 116 16.78 21.93 -16.41
N VAL A 117 17.84 22.29 -15.69
CA VAL A 117 17.76 23.15 -14.51
C VAL A 117 17.39 24.57 -14.90
N GLU A 118 18.05 25.15 -15.91
CA GLU A 118 17.76 26.49 -16.42
C GLU A 118 16.32 26.61 -16.89
N PHE A 119 15.82 25.61 -17.63
CA PHE A 119 14.42 25.56 -18.04
C PHE A 119 13.44 25.57 -16.85
N LEU A 120 13.69 24.75 -15.82
CA LEU A 120 12.83 24.71 -14.63
C LEU A 120 12.97 25.94 -13.74
N MET A 121 14.09 26.67 -13.83
CA MET A 121 14.29 27.93 -13.10
C MET A 121 13.66 29.13 -13.81
N ALA A 122 13.49 29.06 -15.13
CA ALA A 122 12.90 30.14 -15.92
C ALA A 122 11.41 30.35 -15.64
N ASP A 123 10.70 29.29 -15.23
CA ASP A 123 9.26 29.32 -14.92
C ASP A 123 9.02 28.89 -13.46
N SER A 124 8.85 29.88 -12.58
CA SER A 124 8.62 29.63 -11.16
C SER A 124 7.26 28.99 -10.86
N GLU A 125 6.22 29.32 -11.63
CA GLU A 125 4.88 28.77 -11.44
C GLU A 125 4.86 27.27 -11.79
N LEU A 126 5.52 26.91 -12.88
CA LEU A 126 5.74 25.52 -13.27
C LEU A 126 6.47 24.73 -12.18
N SER A 127 7.58 25.28 -11.69
CA SER A 127 8.39 24.66 -10.64
C SER A 127 7.61 24.45 -9.34
N GLU A 128 6.80 25.45 -8.94
CA GLU A 128 5.96 25.35 -7.76
C GLU A 128 4.85 24.31 -7.92
N SER A 129 4.18 24.27 -9.09
CA SER A 129 3.18 23.27 -9.44
C SER A 129 3.75 21.84 -9.38
N ILE A 130 4.90 21.62 -10.01
CA ILE A 130 5.62 20.33 -9.95
C ILE A 130 5.98 20.00 -8.50
N SER A 131 6.54 20.96 -7.75
CA SER A 131 6.91 20.72 -6.37
C SER A 131 5.70 20.41 -5.47
N ALA A 132 4.53 21.00 -5.73
CA ALA A 132 3.31 20.73 -4.97
C ALA A 132 2.83 19.29 -5.22
N THR A 133 2.76 18.87 -6.48
CA THR A 133 2.40 17.49 -6.84
C THR A 133 3.40 16.49 -6.26
N LEU A 134 4.71 16.74 -6.37
CA LEU A 134 5.71 15.82 -5.83
C LEU A 134 5.68 15.69 -4.30
N ARG A 135 5.24 16.73 -3.57
CA ARG A 135 5.12 16.68 -2.09
C ARG A 135 4.02 15.74 -1.62
N SER A 136 2.95 15.55 -2.40
CA SER A 136 1.84 14.67 -2.02
C SER A 136 2.09 13.20 -2.37
N LEU A 137 3.13 12.90 -3.16
CA LEU A 137 3.41 11.52 -3.58
C LEU A 137 3.92 10.66 -2.42
N PRO A 138 3.37 9.44 -2.24
CA PRO A 138 3.96 8.47 -1.35
C PRO A 138 5.27 7.93 -1.94
N ASP A 139 5.94 7.05 -1.18
CA ASP A 139 7.11 6.33 -1.68
C ASP A 139 6.67 5.24 -2.70
N LEU A 140 6.44 5.66 -3.95
CA LEU A 140 5.95 4.79 -5.03
C LEU A 140 6.86 3.58 -5.26
N GLU A 141 8.18 3.77 -5.30
CA GLU A 141 9.17 2.70 -5.53
C GLU A 141 9.07 1.58 -4.48
N ARG A 142 8.95 1.96 -3.19
CA ARG A 142 8.75 0.97 -2.12
C ARG A 142 7.32 0.42 -2.09
N GLY A 143 6.32 1.22 -2.45
CA GLY A 143 4.93 0.79 -2.56
C GLY A 143 4.75 -0.32 -3.59
N LEU A 144 5.33 -0.16 -4.79
CA LEU A 144 5.35 -1.18 -5.83
C LEU A 144 5.99 -2.48 -5.34
N SER A 145 7.13 -2.38 -4.65
CA SER A 145 7.81 -3.55 -4.06
C SER A 145 6.93 -4.27 -3.01
N ARG A 146 6.14 -3.53 -2.22
CA ARG A 146 5.21 -4.14 -1.25
C ARG A 146 4.03 -4.82 -1.93
N ILE A 147 3.49 -4.24 -3.01
CA ILE A 147 2.41 -4.83 -3.80
C ILE A 147 2.87 -6.15 -4.39
N HIS A 148 4.05 -6.19 -5.00
CA HIS A 148 4.66 -7.41 -5.53
C HIS A 148 4.75 -8.51 -4.47
N SER A 149 5.21 -8.16 -3.26
CA SER A 149 5.32 -9.12 -2.15
C SER A 149 3.97 -9.52 -1.51
N GLY A 150 2.84 -8.97 -1.97
CA GLY A 150 1.51 -9.20 -1.39
C GLY A 150 1.31 -8.60 0.01
N ARG A 151 2.27 -7.80 0.52
CA ARG A 151 2.26 -7.20 1.87
C ARG A 151 1.85 -5.73 1.89
N CYS A 152 1.35 -5.21 0.77
CA CYS A 152 0.81 -3.85 0.72
C CYS A 152 -0.46 -3.75 1.57
N LYS A 153 -0.56 -2.67 2.36
CA LYS A 153 -1.80 -2.37 3.08
C LYS A 153 -2.77 -1.66 2.14
N VAL A 154 -4.07 -1.81 2.36
CA VAL A 154 -5.10 -1.15 1.54
C VAL A 154 -4.90 0.37 1.45
N PRO A 155 -4.66 1.12 2.55
CA PRO A 155 -4.41 2.56 2.46
C PRO A 155 -3.15 2.91 1.65
N ASP A 156 -2.09 2.09 1.75
CA ASP A 156 -0.86 2.28 0.97
C ASP A 156 -1.12 2.08 -0.53
N PHE A 157 -1.95 1.09 -0.89
CA PHE A 157 -2.35 0.82 -2.27
C PHE A 157 -3.17 1.97 -2.86
N ILE A 158 -4.15 2.49 -2.12
CA ILE A 158 -4.96 3.64 -2.54
C ILE A 158 -4.08 4.88 -2.72
N ALA A 159 -3.19 5.15 -1.75
CA ALA A 159 -2.25 6.26 -1.84
C ALA A 159 -1.33 6.12 -3.06
N LEU A 160 -0.89 4.91 -3.38
CA LEU A 160 -0.09 4.63 -4.57
C LEU A 160 -0.86 4.92 -5.86
N LEU A 161 -2.10 4.46 -6.00
CA LEU A 161 -2.95 4.74 -7.16
C LEU A 161 -3.22 6.25 -7.31
N SER A 162 -3.50 6.93 -6.21
CA SER A 162 -3.68 8.39 -6.19
C SER A 162 -2.38 9.11 -6.63
N GLY A 163 -1.23 8.66 -6.13
CA GLY A 163 0.07 9.16 -6.53
C GLY A 163 0.36 8.95 -8.02
N LEU A 164 0.08 7.76 -8.56
CA LEU A 164 0.21 7.48 -10.00
C LEU A 164 -0.69 8.37 -10.84
N ARG A 165 -1.94 8.61 -10.42
CA ARG A 165 -2.86 9.54 -11.06
C ARG A 165 -2.33 10.97 -11.05
N ALA A 166 -1.82 11.43 -9.93
CA ALA A 166 -1.23 12.77 -9.81
C ALA A 166 -0.01 12.95 -10.74
N VAL A 167 0.84 11.93 -10.85
CA VAL A 167 1.96 11.93 -11.80
C VAL A 167 1.48 11.92 -13.26
N ALA A 168 0.48 11.09 -13.59
CA ALA A 168 -0.08 11.05 -14.94
C ALA A 168 -0.65 12.42 -15.37
N THR A 169 -1.39 13.08 -14.48
CA THR A 169 -1.96 14.41 -14.73
C THR A 169 -0.86 15.45 -15.01
N ILE A 170 0.17 15.52 -14.17
CA ILE A 170 1.22 16.53 -14.37
C ILE A 170 2.07 16.24 -15.60
N ILE A 171 2.34 14.97 -15.93
CA ILE A 171 3.04 14.61 -17.17
C ILE A 171 2.19 15.00 -18.39
N GLY A 172 0.87 14.80 -18.33
CA GLY A 172 -0.06 15.24 -19.39
C GLY A 172 -0.01 16.75 -19.60
N GLN A 173 -0.06 17.53 -18.52
CA GLN A 173 0.08 19.00 -18.57
C GLN A 173 1.43 19.43 -19.15
N LEU A 174 2.52 18.80 -18.71
CA LEU A 174 3.87 19.11 -19.20
C LEU A 174 4.03 18.79 -20.69
N ARG A 175 3.48 17.68 -21.17
CA ARG A 175 3.47 17.34 -22.59
C ARG A 175 2.73 18.40 -23.41
N GLN A 176 1.54 18.80 -22.95
CA GLN A 176 0.70 19.75 -23.67
C GLN A 176 1.33 21.14 -23.75
N SER A 177 1.90 21.62 -22.65
CA SER A 177 2.36 23.01 -22.54
C SER A 177 3.81 23.22 -22.96
N TYR A 178 4.68 22.21 -22.85
CA TYR A 178 6.13 22.43 -22.91
C TYR A 178 6.91 21.44 -23.78
N GLU A 179 6.31 20.40 -24.39
CA GLU A 179 7.10 19.38 -25.10
C GLU A 179 7.98 19.94 -26.23
N ALA A 180 7.50 20.94 -26.98
CA ALA A 180 8.25 21.53 -28.08
C ALA A 180 9.41 22.42 -27.63
N GLU A 181 9.29 23.08 -26.47
CA GLU A 181 10.24 24.09 -25.97
C GLU A 181 11.19 23.52 -24.91
N ALA A 182 10.84 22.37 -24.31
CA ALA A 182 11.64 21.75 -23.27
C ALA A 182 12.99 21.23 -23.79
N PRO A 183 14.07 21.25 -22.98
CA PRO A 183 15.33 20.61 -23.32
C PRO A 183 15.20 19.12 -23.62
N VAL A 184 16.11 18.57 -24.42
CA VAL A 184 16.11 17.16 -24.87
C VAL A 184 15.93 16.16 -23.71
N ARG A 185 16.53 16.44 -22.55
CA ARG A 185 16.40 15.59 -21.35
C ARG A 185 14.97 15.52 -20.84
N ILE A 186 14.28 16.65 -20.78
CA ILE A 186 12.88 16.73 -20.32
C ILE A 186 11.97 16.10 -21.37
N GLN A 187 12.17 16.39 -22.66
CA GLN A 187 11.43 15.72 -23.74
C GLN A 187 11.57 14.20 -23.67
N THR A 188 12.78 13.69 -23.43
CA THR A 188 13.03 12.25 -23.30
C THR A 188 12.27 11.66 -22.11
N LEU A 189 12.26 12.35 -20.96
CA LEU A 189 11.49 11.94 -19.79
C LEU A 189 9.99 11.91 -20.10
N LEU A 190 9.46 12.98 -20.71
CA LEU A 190 8.05 13.08 -21.07
C LEU A 190 7.65 11.99 -22.06
N ARG A 191 8.47 11.66 -23.06
CA ARG A 191 8.18 10.62 -24.05
C ARG A 191 8.33 9.21 -23.50
N ALA A 192 9.28 8.98 -22.60
CA ALA A 192 9.51 7.68 -21.98
C ALA A 192 8.47 7.35 -20.90
N PHE A 193 7.73 8.33 -20.39
CA PHE A 193 6.73 8.10 -19.36
C PHE A 193 5.57 7.24 -19.89
N PRO A 194 5.22 6.11 -19.23
CA PRO A 194 4.18 5.21 -19.70
C PRO A 194 2.79 5.85 -19.63
N ALA A 195 1.89 5.45 -20.54
CA ALA A 195 0.48 5.80 -20.42
C ALA A 195 -0.14 5.00 -19.27
N LEU A 196 -0.73 5.69 -18.30
CA LEU A 196 -1.28 5.08 -17.08
C LEU A 196 -2.82 5.06 -17.06
N ASP A 197 -3.48 5.66 -18.05
CA ASP A 197 -4.92 5.91 -18.02
C ASP A 197 -5.73 4.60 -17.93
N GLU A 198 -5.43 3.62 -18.78
CA GLU A 198 -6.12 2.32 -18.79
C GLU A 198 -5.94 1.59 -17.45
N LEU A 199 -4.73 1.57 -16.91
CA LEU A 199 -4.41 0.98 -15.61
C LEU A 199 -5.19 1.69 -14.49
N LEU A 200 -5.18 3.02 -14.46
CA LEU A 200 -5.88 3.80 -13.44
C LEU A 200 -7.41 3.68 -13.52
N ILE A 201 -7.96 3.45 -14.72
CA ILE A 201 -9.39 3.17 -14.93
C ILE A 201 -9.72 1.76 -14.44
N GLU A 202 -8.93 0.76 -14.83
CA GLU A 202 -9.14 -0.64 -14.44
C GLU A 202 -9.13 -0.80 -12.92
N PHE A 203 -8.09 -0.30 -12.25
CA PHE A 203 -7.97 -0.44 -10.80
C PHE A 203 -8.85 0.55 -10.02
N GLY A 204 -9.20 1.70 -10.62
CA GLY A 204 -10.13 2.65 -10.03
C GLY A 204 -11.60 2.17 -10.04
N SER A 205 -11.94 1.25 -10.94
CA SER A 205 -13.28 0.64 -11.06
C SER A 205 -13.38 -0.76 -10.47
N ALA A 206 -12.29 -1.28 -9.89
CA ALA A 206 -12.28 -2.62 -9.32
C ALA A 206 -13.00 -2.73 -7.97
N TYR A 207 -13.04 -1.64 -7.19
CA TYR A 207 -13.57 -1.64 -5.83
C TYR A 207 -14.29 -0.34 -5.48
N ASP A 208 -15.10 -0.37 -4.41
CA ASP A 208 -15.75 0.83 -3.86
C ASP A 208 -14.72 1.73 -3.16
N SER A 209 -14.41 2.87 -3.78
CA SER A 209 -13.41 3.82 -3.26
C SER A 209 -13.83 4.50 -1.95
N ALA A 210 -15.13 4.76 -1.75
CA ALA A 210 -15.61 5.42 -0.54
C ALA A 210 -15.48 4.50 0.68
N LEU A 211 -15.76 3.20 0.50
CA LEU A 211 -15.58 2.20 1.55
C LEU A 211 -14.10 1.87 1.76
N ALA A 212 -13.28 1.91 0.71
CA ALA A 212 -11.85 1.71 0.82
C ALA A 212 -11.17 2.80 1.68
N ASP A 213 -11.57 4.07 1.51
CA ASP A 213 -11.04 5.19 2.28
C ASP A 213 -11.51 5.20 3.75
N THR A 214 -12.76 4.80 3.99
CA THR A 214 -13.37 4.86 5.34
C THR A 214 -13.09 3.63 6.19
N GLN A 215 -13.11 2.43 5.58
CA GLN A 215 -12.98 1.15 6.28
C GLN A 215 -11.63 0.46 6.03
N GLY A 216 -10.85 0.90 5.04
CA GLY A 216 -9.60 0.23 4.67
C GLY A 216 -9.81 -1.13 4.02
N LEU A 217 -10.95 -1.35 3.35
CA LEU A 217 -11.33 -2.61 2.72
C LEU A 217 -11.57 -2.41 1.22
N LEU A 218 -10.99 -3.28 0.39
CA LEU A 218 -11.21 -3.28 -1.06
C LEU A 218 -12.43 -4.14 -1.38
N LEU A 219 -13.62 -3.57 -1.29
CA LEU A 219 -14.86 -4.28 -1.54
C LEU A 219 -15.14 -4.33 -3.06
N PRO A 220 -15.24 -5.52 -3.66
CA PRO A 220 -15.58 -5.66 -5.07
C PRO A 220 -17.03 -5.20 -5.32
N PHE A 221 -17.28 -4.68 -6.53
CA PHE A 221 -18.66 -4.38 -6.95
C PHE A 221 -19.46 -5.68 -7.18
N PRO A 222 -20.79 -5.66 -7.00
CA PRO A 222 -21.63 -6.83 -7.27
C PRO A 222 -21.41 -7.38 -8.69
N GLY A 223 -21.21 -8.69 -8.81
CA GLY A 223 -20.97 -9.37 -10.09
C GLY A 223 -19.51 -9.33 -10.57
N SER A 224 -18.60 -8.69 -9.83
CA SER A 224 -17.18 -8.66 -10.18
C SER A 224 -16.35 -9.79 -9.56
N ASP A 225 -16.84 -10.41 -8.48
CA ASP A 225 -16.16 -11.53 -7.80
C ASP A 225 -17.19 -12.55 -7.30
N GLN A 226 -17.32 -13.65 -8.06
CA GLN A 226 -18.29 -14.71 -7.78
C GLN A 226 -18.15 -15.31 -6.37
N PRO A 227 -16.95 -15.71 -5.90
CA PRO A 227 -16.78 -16.17 -4.52
C PRO A 227 -17.28 -15.19 -3.46
N TYR A 228 -17.09 -13.88 -3.66
CA TYR A 228 -17.56 -12.87 -2.72
C TYR A 228 -19.08 -12.71 -2.77
N ASP A 229 -19.65 -12.70 -3.98
CA ASP A 229 -21.09 -12.60 -4.21
C ASP A 229 -21.84 -13.81 -3.61
N ASP A 230 -21.30 -15.02 -3.75
CA ASP A 230 -21.87 -16.26 -3.19
C ASP A 230 -21.96 -16.20 -1.66
N VAL A 231 -20.91 -15.70 -1.01
CA VAL A 231 -20.89 -15.55 0.46
C VAL A 231 -21.84 -14.46 0.92
N LEU A 232 -21.96 -13.36 0.17
CA LEU A 232 -22.95 -12.33 0.49
C LEU A 232 -24.39 -12.85 0.36
N ALA A 233 -24.68 -13.67 -0.65
CA ALA A 233 -25.98 -14.31 -0.80
C ALA A 233 -26.29 -15.25 0.39
N SER A 234 -25.31 -16.08 0.79
CA SER A 234 -25.45 -16.96 1.96
C SER A 234 -25.71 -16.19 3.26
N ILE A 235 -25.00 -15.07 3.47
CA ILE A 235 -25.23 -14.20 4.64
C ILE A 235 -26.64 -13.59 4.59
N ALA A 236 -27.10 -13.13 3.43
CA ALA A 236 -28.43 -12.55 3.28
C ALA A 236 -29.56 -13.56 3.55
N GLU A 237 -29.37 -14.82 3.14
CA GLU A 237 -30.30 -15.92 3.47
C GLU A 237 -30.35 -16.18 4.98
N LEU A 238 -29.20 -16.16 5.65
CA LEU A 238 -29.11 -16.32 7.10
C LEU A 238 -29.76 -15.16 7.85
N ASP A 239 -29.52 -13.91 7.41
CA ASP A 239 -30.16 -12.73 7.98
C ASP A 239 -31.69 -12.80 7.84
N THR A 240 -32.18 -13.23 6.67
CA THR A 240 -33.62 -13.46 6.45
C THR A 240 -34.17 -14.53 7.38
N TRP A 241 -33.41 -15.61 7.62
CA TRP A 241 -33.78 -16.65 8.58
C TRP A 241 -33.84 -16.12 10.01
N PHE A 242 -32.86 -15.31 10.44
CA PHE A 242 -32.87 -14.71 11.78
C PHE A 242 -34.10 -13.84 11.99
N ASP A 243 -34.47 -13.02 11.00
CA ASP A 243 -35.66 -12.16 11.06
C ASP A 243 -36.95 -12.98 11.17
N GLN A 244 -37.08 -14.05 10.39
CA GLN A 244 -38.21 -14.98 10.47
C GLN A 244 -38.27 -15.66 11.84
N HIS A 245 -37.14 -16.20 12.33
CA HIS A 245 -37.05 -16.85 13.63
C HIS A 245 -37.42 -15.88 14.77
N LEU A 246 -36.98 -14.62 14.69
CA LEU A 246 -37.33 -13.60 15.69
C LEU A 246 -38.83 -13.31 15.71
N ALA A 247 -39.46 -13.19 14.53
CA ALA A 247 -40.89 -12.97 14.41
C ALA A 247 -41.72 -14.15 14.95
N GLU A 248 -41.28 -15.38 14.68
CA GLU A 248 -41.89 -16.61 15.20
C GLU A 248 -41.78 -16.70 16.72
N ASN A 249 -40.61 -16.39 17.29
CA ASN A 249 -40.39 -16.38 18.74
C ASN A 249 -41.25 -15.33 19.46
N ARG A 250 -41.38 -14.12 18.87
CA ARG A 250 -42.26 -13.07 19.40
C ARG A 250 -43.72 -13.51 19.45
N LYS A 251 -44.19 -14.25 18.43
CA LYS A 251 -45.54 -14.83 18.38
C LYS A 251 -45.70 -15.96 19.39
N ARG A 252 -44.75 -16.90 19.44
CA ARG A 252 -44.81 -18.10 20.30
C ARG A 252 -44.76 -17.77 21.79
N LEU A 253 -43.98 -16.75 22.18
CA LEU A 253 -43.84 -16.32 23.57
C LEU A 253 -44.75 -15.12 23.93
N SER A 254 -45.62 -14.71 23.00
CA SER A 254 -46.55 -13.58 23.14
C SER A 254 -45.86 -12.31 23.69
N CYS A 255 -44.66 -12.02 23.20
CA CYS A 255 -43.86 -10.90 23.67
C CYS A 255 -43.17 -10.17 22.51
N ALA A 256 -43.55 -8.90 22.32
CA ALA A 256 -42.98 -8.07 21.27
C ALA A 256 -41.58 -7.51 21.60
N SER A 257 -41.18 -7.49 22.87
CA SER A 257 -39.90 -6.90 23.29
C SER A 257 -38.68 -7.81 23.11
N ILE A 258 -38.86 -9.00 22.53
CA ILE A 258 -37.75 -9.91 22.22
C ILE A 258 -36.91 -9.30 21.09
N VAL A 259 -35.60 -9.18 21.30
CA VAL A 259 -34.65 -8.63 20.31
C VAL A 259 -33.36 -9.43 20.36
N TYR A 260 -32.68 -9.58 19.21
CA TYR A 260 -31.33 -10.12 19.20
C TYR A 260 -30.32 -9.11 19.77
N LYS A 261 -29.42 -9.59 20.62
CA LYS A 261 -28.24 -8.83 21.02
C LYS A 261 -26.96 -9.62 20.81
N ASN A 262 -25.94 -8.90 20.39
CA ASN A 262 -24.58 -9.41 20.28
C ASN A 262 -23.80 -9.03 21.54
N MET A 263 -23.30 -10.02 22.28
CA MET A 263 -22.57 -9.80 23.53
C MET A 263 -21.27 -10.61 23.54
N GLY A 264 -20.13 -9.92 23.52
CA GLY A 264 -18.83 -10.56 23.54
C GLY A 264 -18.64 -11.49 22.33
N LYS A 265 -18.34 -12.76 22.60
CA LYS A 265 -18.15 -13.81 21.57
C LYS A 265 -19.45 -14.50 21.15
N GLU A 266 -20.56 -14.23 21.84
CA GLU A 266 -21.84 -14.91 21.63
C GLU A 266 -22.82 -13.93 20.96
N HIS A 267 -22.97 -14.11 19.65
CA HIS A 267 -23.85 -13.30 18.80
C HIS A 267 -25.30 -13.81 18.81
N TYR A 268 -26.24 -12.96 18.40
CA TYR A 268 -27.67 -13.27 18.25
C TYR A 268 -28.31 -13.92 19.49
N GLN A 269 -28.08 -13.36 20.68
CA GLN A 269 -28.77 -13.82 21.89
C GLN A 269 -30.21 -13.30 21.90
N LEU A 270 -31.20 -14.16 22.12
CA LEU A 270 -32.59 -13.76 22.31
C LEU A 270 -32.74 -13.09 23.68
N GLU A 271 -32.71 -11.76 23.72
CA GLU A 271 -32.92 -10.97 24.93
C GLU A 271 -34.43 -10.83 25.18
N MET A 272 -34.89 -11.26 26.36
CA MET A 272 -36.29 -11.19 26.74
C MET A 272 -36.48 -10.89 28.24
N PRO A 273 -37.59 -10.25 28.66
CA PRO A 273 -37.88 -9.99 30.06
C PRO A 273 -37.83 -11.25 30.94
N ALA A 274 -37.31 -11.11 32.16
CA ALA A 274 -37.16 -12.24 33.10
C ALA A 274 -38.49 -12.89 33.55
N THR A 275 -39.62 -12.23 33.29
CA THR A 275 -40.97 -12.70 33.62
C THR A 275 -41.52 -13.74 32.64
N ILE A 276 -40.90 -13.91 31.47
CA ILE A 276 -41.38 -14.80 30.42
C ILE A 276 -40.93 -16.23 30.70
N LYS A 277 -41.89 -17.16 30.68
CA LYS A 277 -41.58 -18.59 30.79
C LYS A 277 -41.14 -19.12 29.43
N VAL A 278 -39.91 -19.59 29.38
CA VAL A 278 -39.27 -20.12 28.18
C VAL A 278 -39.34 -21.66 28.22
N PRO A 279 -39.53 -22.34 27.08
CA PRO A 279 -39.44 -23.79 26.99
C PRO A 279 -38.10 -24.34 27.53
N SER A 280 -38.11 -25.57 28.07
CA SER A 280 -36.96 -26.18 28.76
C SER A 280 -35.77 -26.52 27.86
N ASP A 281 -35.99 -26.55 26.55
CA ASP A 281 -35.00 -26.79 25.50
C ASP A 281 -34.13 -25.56 25.19
N TYR A 282 -34.43 -24.39 25.78
CA TYR A 282 -33.65 -23.17 25.58
C TYR A 282 -32.41 -23.15 26.45
N PHE A 283 -31.27 -22.86 25.83
CA PHE A 283 -29.99 -22.73 26.50
C PHE A 283 -29.82 -21.29 27.00
N ARG A 284 -29.78 -21.11 28.34
CA ARG A 284 -29.56 -19.79 28.95
C ARG A 284 -28.09 -19.41 28.89
N LEU A 285 -27.77 -18.29 28.23
CA LEU A 285 -26.41 -17.77 28.10
C LEU A 285 -26.06 -16.79 29.21
N SER A 286 -26.92 -15.79 29.43
CA SER A 286 -26.73 -14.79 30.46
C SER A 286 -28.06 -14.32 31.06
N ALA A 287 -27.99 -13.77 32.27
CA ALA A 287 -29.14 -13.24 32.98
C ALA A 287 -28.75 -11.97 33.75
N THR A 288 -29.67 -11.01 33.78
CA THR A 288 -29.61 -9.80 34.61
C THR A 288 -30.90 -9.70 35.42
N LYS A 289 -31.01 -8.69 36.31
CA LYS A 289 -32.23 -8.48 37.09
C LYS A 289 -33.48 -8.23 36.22
N ALA A 290 -33.31 -7.69 35.00
CA ALA A 290 -34.43 -7.30 34.13
C ALA A 290 -34.65 -8.26 32.95
N VAL A 291 -33.57 -8.80 32.38
CA VAL A 291 -33.62 -9.60 31.14
C VAL A 291 -32.81 -10.89 31.26
N ASN A 292 -33.32 -11.94 30.63
CA ASN A 292 -32.64 -13.20 30.41
C ASN A 292 -32.30 -13.34 28.91
N ARG A 293 -31.19 -13.99 28.60
CA ARG A 293 -30.72 -14.20 27.23
C ARG A 293 -30.52 -15.68 26.94
N TYR A 294 -31.03 -16.11 25.79
CA TYR A 294 -31.06 -17.53 25.43
C TYR A 294 -30.65 -17.78 23.99
N TRP A 295 -30.25 -19.02 23.72
CA TRP A 295 -30.33 -19.63 22.39
C TRP A 295 -31.37 -20.76 22.39
N SER A 296 -32.24 -20.76 21.38
CA SER A 296 -33.06 -21.93 21.05
C SER A 296 -32.17 -23.01 20.40
N PRO A 297 -32.58 -24.29 20.38
CA PRO A 297 -31.83 -25.35 19.72
C PRO A 297 -31.52 -25.06 18.25
N GLU A 298 -32.50 -24.51 17.52
CA GLU A 298 -32.38 -24.14 16.10
C GLU A 298 -31.42 -22.95 15.92
N LEU A 299 -31.55 -21.94 16.78
CA LEU A 299 -30.73 -20.73 16.73
C LEU A 299 -29.24 -21.04 16.93
N ARG A 300 -28.90 -21.98 17.81
CA ARG A 300 -27.50 -22.36 18.06
C ARG A 300 -26.78 -22.80 16.78
N GLY A 301 -27.43 -23.62 15.96
CA GLY A 301 -26.85 -24.08 14.68
C GLY A 301 -26.68 -22.94 13.68
N LYS A 302 -27.71 -22.09 13.55
CA LYS A 302 -27.69 -20.96 12.61
C LYS A 302 -26.72 -19.85 13.00
N VAL A 303 -26.50 -19.62 14.30
CA VAL A 303 -25.46 -18.68 14.77
C VAL A 303 -24.07 -19.18 14.43
N GLN A 304 -23.83 -20.49 14.55
CA GLN A 304 -22.57 -21.09 14.12
C GLN A 304 -22.39 -20.95 12.60
N GLU A 305 -23.40 -21.29 11.80
CA GLU A 305 -23.38 -21.17 10.34
C GLU A 305 -23.11 -19.71 9.90
N HIS A 306 -23.73 -18.73 10.57
CA HIS A 306 -23.47 -17.31 10.30
C HIS A 306 -22.05 -16.87 10.70
N ALA A 307 -21.51 -17.38 11.80
CA ALA A 307 -20.12 -17.10 12.19
C ALA A 307 -19.14 -17.67 11.15
N GLU A 308 -19.37 -18.90 10.68
CA GLU A 308 -18.59 -19.54 9.62
C GLU A 308 -18.70 -18.76 8.28
N ALA A 309 -19.89 -18.28 7.93
CA ALA A 309 -20.09 -17.43 6.75
C ALA A 309 -19.32 -16.09 6.85
N MET A 310 -19.30 -15.46 8.02
CA MET A 310 -18.55 -14.22 8.25
C MET A 310 -17.03 -14.43 8.21
N GLU A 311 -16.53 -15.56 8.72
CA GLU A 311 -15.12 -15.94 8.57
C GLU A 311 -14.77 -16.20 7.10
N THR A 312 -15.63 -16.92 6.39
CA THR A 312 -15.50 -17.17 4.95
C THR A 312 -15.47 -15.87 4.15
N LYS A 313 -16.33 -14.90 4.49
CA LYS A 313 -16.33 -13.56 3.87
C LYS A 313 -14.98 -12.87 4.03
N SER A 314 -14.39 -12.90 5.22
CA SER A 314 -13.07 -12.31 5.47
C SER A 314 -11.98 -13.00 4.66
N MET A 315 -12.01 -14.33 4.59
CA MET A 315 -11.06 -15.12 3.80
C MET A 315 -11.17 -14.81 2.30
N VAL A 316 -12.39 -14.77 1.76
CA VAL A 316 -12.64 -14.46 0.35
C VAL A 316 -12.21 -13.04 0.01
N LEU A 317 -12.47 -12.07 0.89
CA LEU A 317 -12.06 -10.68 0.69
C LEU A 317 -10.53 -10.53 0.69
N ASN A 318 -9.84 -11.21 1.61
CA ASN A 318 -8.38 -11.27 1.60
C ASN A 318 -7.85 -11.92 0.31
N GLY A 319 -8.51 -12.98 -0.17
CA GLY A 319 -8.20 -13.61 -1.44
C GLY A 319 -8.38 -12.67 -2.63
N TYR A 320 -9.47 -11.89 -2.65
CA TYR A 320 -9.72 -10.86 -3.66
C TYR A 320 -8.62 -9.79 -3.67
N GLN A 321 -8.24 -9.27 -2.50
CA GLN A 321 -7.15 -8.31 -2.36
C GLN A 321 -5.83 -8.84 -2.96
N GLN A 322 -5.46 -10.09 -2.66
CA GLN A 322 -4.23 -10.69 -3.20
C GLN A 322 -4.30 -10.91 -4.72
N ARG A 323 -5.47 -11.30 -5.26
CA ARG A 323 -5.68 -11.38 -6.71
C ARG A 323 -5.56 -10.02 -7.37
N LEU A 324 -6.10 -8.97 -6.76
CA LEU A 324 -6.02 -7.60 -7.26
C LEU A 324 -4.56 -7.11 -7.28
N TYR A 325 -3.79 -7.35 -6.22
CA TYR A 325 -2.37 -7.01 -6.18
C TYR A 325 -1.56 -7.77 -7.22
N THR A 326 -1.82 -9.07 -7.39
CA THR A 326 -1.19 -9.89 -8.43
C THR A 326 -1.54 -9.38 -9.83
N ARG A 327 -2.78 -8.91 -10.04
CA ARG A 327 -3.20 -8.32 -11.32
C ARG A 327 -2.48 -7.00 -11.58
N PHE A 328 -2.37 -6.14 -10.56
CA PHE A 328 -1.64 -4.88 -10.63
C PHE A 328 -0.16 -5.08 -10.93
N ASP A 329 0.46 -6.06 -10.27
CA ASP A 329 1.89 -6.37 -10.41
C ASP A 329 2.30 -6.82 -11.82
N ARG A 330 1.36 -7.27 -12.65
CA ARG A 330 1.63 -7.56 -14.07
C ARG A 330 2.06 -6.33 -14.87
N HIS A 331 1.83 -5.13 -14.33
CA HIS A 331 2.21 -3.85 -14.93
C HIS A 331 3.47 -3.22 -14.30
N TYR A 332 4.24 -3.99 -13.51
CA TYR A 332 5.49 -3.55 -12.86
C TYR A 332 6.53 -3.02 -13.86
#